data_AF-A0A956E634-F1
#
_entry.id   AF-A0A956E634-F1
#
_cell.length_a   1.000
_cell.length_b   1.000
_cell.length_c   1.000
_cell.angle_alpha   90.00
_cell.angle_beta   90.00
_cell.angle_gamma   90.00
#
_symmetry.space_group_name_H-M   'P 1'
#
loop_
_entity.id
_entity.type
_entity.pdbx_description
1 polymer ?
#
loop_
_entity_poly.entity_id
_entity_poly.type
_entity_poly.pdbx_seq_one_letter_code
_entity_poly.pdbx_strand_id
1 'polypeptide(L)'
;MADQPEQSPSSRQRSKAHGLVLEYRDALGLNRAFISARIAMRVVRSTAVTPVPNSALGMALIDGQVVPVVALGEGTSQLVLCELSGESTPGVDPAATKGATETVAVSGVSVLESGAFPRLDAMSVEFRGEAVQALDLGLVLQALE
;
A
#
# COMPACT_ATOMS: atom_id res chain seq x y z
N MET A 1 4.51 33.83 -47.21
CA MET A 1 5.52 33.36 -46.24
C MET A 1 4.84 33.36 -44.89
N ALA A 2 4.57 32.18 -44.35
CA ALA A 2 3.85 32.00 -43.10
C ALA A 2 4.86 31.67 -42.01
N ASP A 3 4.96 32.53 -41.00
CA ASP A 3 5.61 32.24 -39.72
C ASP A 3 4.67 31.33 -38.92
N GLN A 4 5.11 30.10 -38.66
CA GLN A 4 4.45 29.23 -37.69
C GLN A 4 5.07 29.47 -36.31
N PRO A 5 4.28 29.66 -35.25
CA PRO A 5 4.82 29.82 -33.90
C PRO A 5 5.37 28.49 -33.38
N GLU A 6 6.59 28.53 -32.86
CA GLU A 6 7.22 27.46 -32.10
C GLU A 6 6.31 27.05 -30.93
N GLN A 7 5.69 25.88 -31.05
CA GLN A 7 5.04 25.22 -29.92
C GLN A 7 6.13 24.80 -28.94
N SER A 8 6.24 25.56 -27.84
CA SER A 8 7.05 25.19 -26.69
C SER A 8 6.68 23.78 -26.20
N PRO A 9 7.65 22.94 -25.82
CA PRO A 9 7.36 21.59 -25.35
C PRO A 9 6.46 21.67 -24.12
N SER A 10 5.31 21.03 -24.24
CA SER A 10 4.30 20.89 -23.20
C SER A 10 4.96 20.53 -21.87
N SER A 11 4.58 21.27 -20.83
CA SER A 11 4.83 20.88 -19.45
C SER A 11 4.29 19.46 -19.28
N ARG A 12 5.16 18.44 -19.35
CA ARG A 12 4.84 17.08 -18.93
C ARG A 12 4.38 17.21 -17.49
N GLN A 13 3.08 17.24 -17.31
CA GLN A 13 2.42 17.31 -16.03
C GLN A 13 2.92 16.09 -15.26
N ARG A 14 3.92 16.31 -14.38
CA ARG A 14 4.51 15.24 -13.59
C ARG A 14 3.36 14.59 -12.83
N SER A 15 3.02 13.36 -13.20
CA SER A 15 1.94 12.65 -12.56
C SER A 15 2.32 12.49 -11.08
N LYS A 16 1.40 12.90 -10.20
CA LYS A 16 1.57 12.72 -8.76
C LYS A 16 0.90 11.43 -8.33
N ALA A 17 1.53 10.68 -7.43
CA ALA A 17 0.89 9.58 -6.71
C ALA A 17 0.39 10.10 -5.38
N HIS A 18 -0.83 9.74 -4.98
CA HIS A 18 -1.34 10.03 -3.64
C HIS A 18 -1.19 8.78 -2.77
N GLY A 19 -0.77 8.93 -1.52
CA GLY A 19 -0.57 7.78 -0.64
C GLY A 19 0.13 8.09 0.68
N LEU A 20 0.72 7.05 1.25
CA LEU A 20 1.49 7.06 2.49
C LEU A 20 2.91 6.56 2.20
N VAL A 21 3.92 7.17 2.81
CA VAL A 21 5.25 6.57 2.93
C VAL A 21 5.36 5.99 4.33
N LEU A 22 5.68 4.71 4.40
CA LEU A 22 5.83 3.95 5.62
C LEU A 22 7.30 3.63 5.88
N GLU A 23 7.62 3.47 7.15
CA GLU A 23 8.86 2.88 7.63
C GLU A 23 8.55 1.64 8.44
N TYR A 24 9.27 0.55 8.22
CA TYR A 24 9.07 -0.72 8.90
C TYR A 24 10.40 -1.45 9.06
N ARG A 25 10.44 -2.45 9.95
CA ARG A 25 11.65 -3.24 10.22
C ARG A 25 11.40 -4.70 9.93
N ASP A 26 12.21 -5.29 9.07
CA ASP A 26 12.23 -6.73 8.80
C ASP A 26 13.59 -7.35 9.17
N ALA A 27 13.81 -8.60 8.75
CA ALA A 27 15.05 -9.34 8.99
C ALA A 27 16.29 -8.71 8.32
N LEU A 28 16.10 -7.88 7.29
CA LEU A 28 17.17 -7.22 6.55
C LEU A 28 17.47 -5.81 7.09
N GLY A 29 16.55 -5.23 7.86
CA GLY A 29 16.77 -3.97 8.57
C GLY A 29 15.60 -3.02 8.49
N LEU A 30 15.90 -1.72 8.46
CA LEU A 30 14.91 -0.65 8.35
C LEU A 30 14.60 -0.40 6.87
N ASN A 31 13.34 -0.49 6.49
CA ASN A 31 12.87 -0.36 5.12
C ASN A 31 11.80 0.72 5.01
N ARG A 32 11.62 1.25 3.79
CA ARG A 32 10.56 2.19 3.45
C ARG A 32 9.74 1.68 2.29
N ALA A 33 8.43 1.88 2.36
CA ALA A 33 7.54 1.55 1.26
C ALA A 33 6.46 2.61 1.09
N PHE A 34 5.99 2.77 -0.14
CA PHE A 34 4.89 3.64 -0.50
C PHE A 34 3.61 2.83 -0.60
N ILE A 35 2.54 3.23 0.08
CA ILE A 35 1.20 2.67 -0.14
C ILE A 35 0.35 3.71 -0.84
N SER A 36 -0.16 3.35 -2.02
CA SER A 36 -1.11 4.18 -2.78
C SER A 36 -2.38 4.43 -1.96
N ALA A 37 -2.92 5.64 -2.03
CA ALA A 37 -4.23 6.00 -1.44
C ALA A 37 -5.40 5.26 -2.10
N ARG A 38 -5.17 4.55 -3.22
CA ARG A 38 -6.16 3.61 -3.78
C ARG A 38 -6.30 2.33 -2.96
N ILE A 39 -5.28 2.02 -2.18
CA ILE A 39 -5.18 0.80 -1.39
C ILE A 39 -5.31 1.17 0.09
N ALA A 40 -4.50 2.11 0.58
CA ALA A 40 -4.55 2.60 1.96
C ALA A 40 -5.80 3.46 2.19
N MET A 41 -6.83 2.85 2.76
CA MET A 41 -8.10 3.51 3.02
C MET A 41 -8.10 4.28 4.35
N ARG A 42 -7.36 3.80 5.35
CA ARG A 42 -7.40 4.38 6.69
C ARG A 42 -6.15 4.08 7.52
N VAL A 43 -5.75 5.03 8.35
CA VAL A 43 -4.76 4.82 9.43
C VAL A 43 -5.49 4.82 10.75
N VAL A 44 -5.24 3.82 11.59
CA VAL A 44 -5.85 3.74 12.92
C VAL A 44 -4.78 3.63 14.01
N ARG A 45 -5.19 3.89 15.25
CA ARG A 45 -4.33 3.69 16.42
C ARG A 45 -3.96 2.21 16.53
N SER A 46 -2.77 1.93 17.04
CA SER A 46 -2.38 0.56 17.37
C SER A 46 -3.42 -0.09 18.29
N THR A 47 -3.85 -1.30 17.91
CA THR A 47 -4.74 -2.15 18.69
C THR A 47 -4.08 -3.50 18.88
N ALA A 48 -4.56 -4.26 19.86
CA ALA A 48 -4.05 -5.60 20.12
C ALA A 48 -4.32 -6.50 18.90
N VAL A 49 -3.27 -7.14 18.42
CA VAL A 49 -3.33 -8.15 17.36
C VAL A 49 -3.23 -9.52 18.01
N THR A 50 -4.23 -10.35 17.79
CA THR A 50 -4.24 -11.75 18.26
C THR A 50 -3.69 -12.64 17.14
N PRO A 51 -2.60 -13.41 17.36
CA PRO A 51 -2.07 -14.32 16.36
C PRO A 51 -3.10 -15.39 15.97
N VAL A 52 -3.18 -15.72 14.68
CA VAL A 52 -3.97 -16.86 14.20
C VAL A 52 -3.07 -18.09 14.15
N PRO A 53 -3.43 -19.22 14.79
CA PRO A 53 -2.62 -20.44 14.75
C PRO A 53 -2.38 -20.92 13.31
N ASN A 54 -1.13 -21.29 13.00
CA ASN A 54 -0.70 -21.78 11.68
C ASN A 54 -0.97 -20.80 10.53
N SER A 55 -0.99 -19.50 10.82
CA SER A 55 -1.12 -18.45 9.82
C SER A 55 -0.13 -17.34 10.14
N ALA A 56 0.37 -16.68 9.11
CA ALA A 56 1.13 -15.45 9.24
C ALA A 56 0.24 -14.22 9.51
N LEU A 57 -1.09 -14.40 9.46
CA LEU A 57 -2.06 -13.37 9.81
C LEU A 57 -2.30 -13.35 11.33
N GLY A 58 -2.52 -12.16 11.84
CA GLY A 58 -3.22 -11.92 13.09
C GLY A 58 -4.63 -11.41 12.84
N MET A 59 -5.40 -11.25 13.91
CA MET A 59 -6.73 -10.64 13.90
C MET A 59 -6.75 -9.47 14.87
N ALA A 60 -7.40 -8.39 14.49
CA ALA A 60 -7.60 -7.22 15.35
C ALA A 60 -9.05 -6.76 15.34
N LEU A 61 -9.51 -6.21 16.46
CA LEU A 61 -10.79 -5.54 16.55
C LEU A 61 -10.61 -4.05 16.26
N ILE A 62 -11.15 -3.58 15.14
CA ILE A 62 -11.08 -2.18 14.70
C ILE A 62 -12.50 -1.70 14.44
N ASP A 63 -12.93 -0.67 15.16
CA ASP A 63 -14.30 -0.12 15.09
C ASP A 63 -15.41 -1.17 15.23
N GLY A 64 -15.20 -2.18 16.08
CA GLY A 64 -16.15 -3.26 16.31
C GLY A 64 -16.14 -4.36 15.24
N GLN A 65 -15.22 -4.30 14.27
CA GLN A 65 -15.05 -5.32 13.24
C GLN A 65 -13.76 -6.09 13.45
N VAL A 66 -13.82 -7.42 13.32
CA VAL A 66 -12.63 -8.27 13.33
C VAL A 66 -12.03 -8.27 11.93
N VAL A 67 -10.79 -7.81 11.80
CA VAL A 67 -10.08 -7.71 10.52
C VAL A 67 -8.77 -8.51 10.54
N PRO A 68 -8.38 -9.11 9.40
CA PRO A 68 -7.08 -9.75 9.28
C PRO A 68 -5.96 -8.69 9.27
N VAL A 69 -4.84 -9.04 9.90
CA VAL A 69 -3.69 -8.17 10.10
C VAL A 69 -2.41 -8.90 9.70
N VAL A 70 -1.62 -8.29 8.84
CA VAL A 70 -0.24 -8.67 8.53
C VAL A 70 0.70 -7.85 9.39
N ALA A 71 1.60 -8.50 10.13
CA ALA A 71 2.67 -7.81 10.84
C ALA A 71 3.90 -7.69 9.93
N LEU A 72 4.33 -6.46 9.62
CA LEU A 72 5.54 -6.19 8.83
C LEU A 72 6.79 -5.94 9.69
N GLY A 73 6.69 -6.10 11.01
CA GLY A 73 7.81 -5.88 11.92
C GLY A 73 7.39 -5.69 13.37
N GLU A 74 8.38 -5.39 14.23
CA GLU A 74 8.10 -5.02 15.61
C GLU A 74 7.28 -3.73 15.68
N GLY A 75 6.24 -3.76 16.52
CA GLY A 75 5.21 -2.73 16.64
C GLY A 75 5.76 -1.33 16.85
N THR A 76 5.79 -0.51 15.80
CA THR A 76 5.70 0.94 15.94
C THR A 76 4.22 1.32 15.95
N SER A 77 3.86 2.38 16.67
CA SER A 77 2.55 2.66 17.29
C SER A 77 1.29 2.78 16.39
N GLN A 78 1.31 2.37 15.12
CA GLN A 78 0.22 2.60 14.16
C GLN A 78 -0.11 1.37 13.30
N LEU A 79 -1.37 1.32 12.82
CA LEU A 79 -1.86 0.32 11.87
C LEU A 79 -2.39 1.01 10.61
N VAL A 80 -2.09 0.45 9.44
CA VAL A 80 -2.57 0.94 8.14
C VAL A 80 -3.51 -0.09 7.51
N LEU A 81 -4.74 0.31 7.18
CA LEU A 81 -5.76 -0.53 6.55
C LEU A 81 -5.72 -0.37 5.04
N CYS A 82 -5.61 -1.50 4.34
CA CYS A 82 -5.43 -1.57 2.91
C CYS A 82 -6.46 -2.51 2.28
N GLU A 83 -7.03 -2.15 1.13
CA GLU A 83 -7.88 -3.06 0.37
C GLU A 83 -7.10 -3.74 -0.75
N LEU A 84 -7.09 -5.08 -0.75
CA LEU A 84 -6.59 -5.87 -1.86
C LEU A 84 -7.78 -6.30 -2.72
N SER A 85 -7.86 -5.75 -3.93
CA SER A 85 -8.76 -6.29 -4.95
C SER A 85 -8.05 -7.44 -5.66
N GLY A 86 -8.53 -8.67 -5.49
CA GLY A 86 -8.04 -9.80 -6.26
C GLY A 86 -8.37 -9.59 -7.73
N GLU A 87 -7.35 -9.46 -8.58
CA GLU A 87 -7.55 -9.42 -10.02
C GLU A 87 -7.98 -10.83 -10.48
N SER A 88 -9.19 -10.93 -11.04
CA SER A 88 -9.70 -12.17 -11.63
C SER A 88 -8.74 -12.69 -12.68
N THR A 89 -8.32 -13.94 -12.52
CA THR A 89 -7.67 -14.70 -13.60
C THR A 89 -8.61 -14.74 -14.82
N PRO A 90 -8.07 -14.62 -16.06
CA PRO A 90 -8.89 -14.70 -17.27
C PRO A 90 -9.41 -16.13 -17.43
N GLY A 91 -10.70 -16.34 -17.18
CA GLY A 91 -11.36 -17.64 -17.41
C GLY A 91 -12.50 -18.00 -16.46
N VAL A 92 -12.77 -17.20 -15.42
CA VAL A 92 -13.90 -17.42 -14.52
C VAL A 92 -14.94 -16.32 -14.73
N ASP A 93 -16.18 -16.74 -14.95
CA ASP A 93 -17.35 -15.88 -15.10
C ASP A 93 -17.43 -14.88 -13.93
N PRO A 94 -17.31 -13.56 -14.15
CA PRO A 94 -17.40 -12.55 -13.10
C PRO A 94 -18.78 -12.49 -12.43
N ALA A 95 -19.79 -13.20 -12.97
CA ALA A 95 -21.10 -13.36 -12.31
C ALA A 95 -21.13 -14.50 -11.27
N ALA A 96 -20.13 -15.38 -11.23
CA ALA A 96 -20.08 -16.53 -10.31
C ALA A 96 -19.17 -16.31 -9.08
N THR A 97 -18.34 -15.28 -9.09
CA THR A 97 -17.56 -14.87 -7.90
C THR A 97 -18.18 -13.59 -7.36
N LYS A 98 -18.96 -13.70 -6.27
CA LYS A 98 -19.12 -12.55 -5.37
C LYS A 98 -17.72 -12.16 -4.90
N GLY A 99 -17.11 -11.19 -5.59
CA GLY A 99 -15.76 -10.72 -5.32
C GLY A 99 -15.65 -10.29 -3.87
N ALA A 100 -14.93 -11.07 -3.07
CA ALA A 100 -14.57 -10.67 -1.73
C ALA A 100 -13.46 -9.62 -1.86
N THR A 101 -13.80 -8.36 -1.60
CA THR A 101 -12.78 -7.34 -1.28
C THR A 101 -12.20 -7.70 0.09
N GLU A 102 -10.92 -8.04 0.14
CA GLU A 102 -10.24 -8.36 1.40
C GLU A 102 -9.53 -7.10 1.92
N THR A 103 -9.95 -6.63 3.09
CA THR A 103 -9.28 -5.54 3.79
C THR A 103 -8.21 -6.13 4.70
N VAL A 104 -6.96 -5.78 4.43
CA VAL A 104 -5.78 -6.22 5.17
C VAL A 104 -5.23 -5.07 6.00
N ALA A 105 -5.09 -5.25 7.30
CA ALA A 105 -4.36 -4.29 8.13
C ALA A 105 -2.86 -4.62 8.16
N VAL A 106 -2.01 -3.61 8.22
CA VAL A 106 -0.56 -3.73 8.31
C VAL A 106 -0.10 -3.15 9.66
N SER A 107 0.63 -3.95 10.45
CA SER A 107 1.18 -3.59 11.77
C SER A 107 2.71 -3.53 11.79
N GLY A 108 3.28 -2.81 12.76
CA GLY A 108 4.74 -2.66 12.87
C GLY A 108 5.32 -1.54 12.02
N VAL A 109 4.48 -0.64 11.53
CA VAL A 109 4.86 0.40 10.58
C VAL A 109 4.64 1.80 11.16
N SER A 110 5.55 2.72 10.83
CA SER A 110 5.43 4.14 11.14
C SER A 110 5.06 4.89 9.88
N VAL A 111 3.98 5.66 9.91
CA VAL A 111 3.65 6.57 8.81
C VAL A 111 4.61 7.76 8.87
N LEU A 112 5.52 7.86 7.89
CA LEU A 112 6.45 8.97 7.79
C LEU A 112 5.78 10.22 7.22
N GLU A 113 5.00 10.03 6.15
CA GLU A 113 4.31 11.13 5.46
C GLU A 113 3.09 10.61 4.70
N SER A 114 2.07 11.47 4.57
CA SER A 114 0.88 11.25 3.76
C SER A 114 0.69 12.40 2.80
N GLY A 115 0.33 12.15 1.54
CA GLY A 115 0.05 13.23 0.60
C GLY A 115 0.29 12.84 -0.84
N ALA A 116 0.72 13.84 -1.63
CA ALA A 116 0.98 13.69 -3.05
C ALA A 116 2.49 13.71 -3.33
N PHE A 117 3.01 12.62 -3.89
CA PHE A 117 4.42 12.41 -4.17
C PHE A 117 4.68 12.48 -5.69
N PRO A 118 5.83 13.01 -6.13
CA PRO A 118 6.28 12.85 -7.50
C PRO A 118 6.45 11.36 -7.84
N ARG A 119 5.98 10.92 -9.01
CA ARG A 119 6.28 9.57 -9.51
C ARG A 119 7.63 9.55 -10.21
N LEU A 120 8.40 8.50 -9.93
CA LEU A 120 9.61 8.18 -10.69
C LEU A 120 9.29 7.18 -11.81
N ASP A 121 8.43 6.20 -11.53
CA ASP A 121 7.89 5.25 -12.50
C ASP A 121 6.46 4.77 -12.10
N ALA A 122 6.03 3.62 -12.61
CA ALA A 122 4.72 3.04 -12.30
C ALA A 122 4.63 2.43 -10.90
N MET A 123 5.76 2.02 -10.32
CA MET A 123 5.91 1.28 -9.07
C MET A 123 6.67 2.06 -8.00
N SER A 124 7.22 3.25 -8.29
CA SER A 124 8.01 4.01 -7.33
C SER A 124 7.69 5.50 -7.30
N VAL A 125 7.86 6.10 -6.12
CA VAL A 125 7.71 7.53 -5.88
C VAL A 125 9.00 8.13 -5.37
N GLU A 126 9.19 9.43 -5.62
CA GLU A 126 10.28 10.18 -5.01
C GLU A 126 9.87 10.64 -3.61
N PHE A 127 10.67 10.29 -2.61
CA PHE A 127 10.52 10.74 -1.23
C PHE A 127 11.87 11.23 -0.71
N ARG A 128 11.96 12.53 -0.39
CA ARG A 128 13.21 13.17 0.10
C ARG A 128 14.44 12.91 -0.79
N GLY A 129 14.24 12.83 -2.11
CA GLY A 129 15.29 12.56 -3.10
C GLY A 129 15.64 11.09 -3.29
N GLU A 130 14.97 10.18 -2.57
CA GLU A 130 15.13 8.73 -2.71
C GLU A 130 13.94 8.11 -3.46
N ALA A 131 14.20 7.03 -4.20
CA ALA A 131 13.16 6.22 -4.81
C ALA A 131 12.58 5.25 -3.77
N VAL A 132 11.29 5.37 -3.47
CA VAL A 132 10.57 4.46 -2.56
C VAL A 132 9.60 3.62 -3.37
N GLN A 133 9.75 2.29 -3.25
CA GLN A 133 8.93 1.32 -3.97
C GLN A 133 7.53 1.22 -3.38
N ALA A 134 6.55 1.02 -4.24
CA ALA A 134 5.18 0.71 -3.86
C ALA A 134 5.15 -0.65 -3.16
N LEU A 135 4.45 -0.71 -2.02
CA LEU A 135 4.24 -1.95 -1.31
C LEU A 135 3.23 -2.81 -2.08
N ASP A 136 3.67 -3.98 -2.53
CA ASP A 136 2.80 -5.00 -3.10
C ASP A 136 2.29 -5.91 -1.99
N LEU A 137 1.05 -5.68 -1.54
CA LEU A 137 0.44 -6.47 -0.48
C LEU A 137 0.11 -7.90 -0.92
N GLY A 138 -0.11 -8.14 -2.21
CA GLY A 138 -0.34 -9.49 -2.73
C GLY A 138 0.94 -10.32 -2.62
N LEU A 139 2.09 -9.74 -3.00
CA LEU A 139 3.39 -10.38 -2.85
C LEU A 139 3.77 -10.57 -1.37
N VAL A 140 3.48 -9.60 -0.51
CA VAL A 140 3.69 -9.72 0.93
C VAL A 140 2.90 -10.91 1.50
N LEU A 141 1.63 -11.05 1.14
CA LEU A 141 0.80 -12.17 1.61
C LEU A 141 1.29 -13.52 1.08
N GLN A 142 1.70 -13.61 -0.19
CA GLN A 142 2.26 -14.84 -0.77
C GLN A 142 3.59 -15.25 -0.12
N ALA A 143 4.41 -14.29 0.30
CA ALA A 143 5.68 -14.57 0.97
C ALA A 143 5.50 -15.08 2.41
N LEU A 144 4.27 -15.06 2.92
CA LEU A 144 3.90 -15.41 4.28
C LEU A 144 3.16 -16.76 4.40
N GLU A 145 2.89 -17.43 3.27
CA GLU A 145 2.36 -18.81 3.17
C GLU A 145 3.51 -19.85 3.12
#